data_AF-A0A538AKZ9-F1
#
_entry.id   AF-A0A538AKZ9-F1
#
_cell.length_a   1.000
_cell.length_b   1.000
_cell.length_c   1.000
_cell.angle_alpha   90.00
_cell.angle_beta   90.00
_cell.angle_gamma   90.00
#
_symmetry.space_group_name_H-M   'P 1'
#
loop_
_entity.id
_entity.type
_entity.pdbx_description
1 polymer ?
#
loop_
_entity_poly.entity_id
_entity_poly.type
_entity_poly.pdbx_seq_one_letter_code
_entity_poly.pdbx_strand_id
1 'polypeptide(L)'
;DDLVLTLDQQIQFRAQQALAQAVRANHAKSGTVIVMDPRTGEILAMASDPWFDPNSFSTADPQAIRNRAVTDVYEPGSVNKVITAAAAIQEGAINLDQTLTVPDAYQLYTKTFHDAHFHPTQKMTLADIIAYSSNIGTIEVANLLGRNRFASYLYRFGLAHSTGSGFPGEVSGLLPPVSQWSGTSMGTIPIGQGIAVTPLQMAAVYATIANGGVWVRPRFVRGTIGPDGTLVPAPPSLTRRVVSVETAQTVSDMLAYAVDVGTGTEAQIPGYWSAGKTGTALKVRADGTGYTDKYIASFIGFAPASQPALVVAAILDEPVTEYGGVAAAPLFQAVMRFALDRLGIAAAPRLPIPPHAITPG
;
A
#
# COMPACT_ATOMS: atom_id res chain seq x y z
N ASP A 1 -27.93 0.31 23.06
CA ASP A 1 -27.78 0.44 21.60
C ASP A 1 -26.78 -0.57 21.10
N ASP A 2 -27.09 -1.22 19.97
CA ASP A 2 -26.19 -2.17 19.32
C ASP A 2 -25.25 -1.42 18.36
N LEU A 3 -23.98 -1.81 18.30
CA LEU A 3 -22.99 -1.22 17.40
C LEU A 3 -23.04 -1.92 16.04
N VAL A 4 -23.23 -1.15 14.96
CA VAL A 4 -23.18 -1.67 13.59
C VAL A 4 -21.83 -1.32 12.98
N LEU A 5 -21.06 -2.36 12.65
CA LEU A 5 -19.77 -2.20 11.99
C LEU A 5 -19.91 -2.04 10.47
N THR A 6 -18.87 -1.52 9.85
CA THR A 6 -18.74 -1.45 8.38
C THR A 6 -18.31 -2.78 7.76
N LEU A 7 -17.84 -3.73 8.58
CA LEU A 7 -17.36 -5.04 8.13
C LEU A 7 -18.46 -5.79 7.39
N ASP A 8 -18.13 -6.34 6.23
CA ASP A 8 -18.95 -7.38 5.59
C ASP A 8 -18.47 -8.74 6.09
N GLN A 9 -19.36 -9.47 6.76
CA GLN A 9 -19.01 -10.74 7.42
C GLN A 9 -18.44 -11.78 6.43
N GLN A 10 -18.93 -11.82 5.18
CA GLN A 10 -18.46 -12.79 4.20
C GLN A 10 -17.09 -12.39 3.64
N ILE A 11 -16.88 -11.10 3.37
CA ILE A 11 -15.57 -10.59 2.95
C ILE A 11 -14.55 -10.80 4.08
N GLN A 12 -14.91 -10.49 5.32
CA GLN A 12 -14.07 -10.71 6.50
C GLN A 12 -13.67 -12.19 6.64
N PHE A 13 -14.64 -13.10 6.60
CA PHE A 13 -14.38 -14.54 6.69
C PHE A 13 -13.45 -15.03 5.59
N ARG A 14 -13.70 -14.61 4.33
CA ARG A 14 -12.84 -14.99 3.21
C ARG A 14 -11.42 -14.42 3.35
N ALA A 15 -11.31 -13.17 3.80
CA ALA A 15 -10.03 -12.51 4.02
C ALA A 15 -9.20 -13.23 5.09
N GLN A 16 -9.81 -13.63 6.21
CA GLN A 16 -9.16 -14.43 7.25
C GLN A 16 -8.70 -15.80 6.71
N GLN A 17 -9.56 -16.50 5.99
CA GLN A 17 -9.24 -17.81 5.41
C GLN A 17 -8.06 -17.73 4.43
N ALA A 18 -8.11 -16.76 3.50
CA ALA A 18 -7.07 -16.56 2.49
C ALA A 18 -5.74 -16.15 3.14
N LEU A 19 -5.78 -15.27 4.15
CA LEU A 19 -4.59 -14.85 4.89
C LEU A 19 -3.93 -16.03 5.60
N ALA A 20 -4.71 -16.83 6.34
CA ALA A 20 -4.17 -17.99 7.05
C ALA A 20 -3.58 -19.03 6.09
N GLN A 21 -4.18 -19.22 4.91
CA GLN A 21 -3.61 -20.06 3.86
C GLN A 21 -2.29 -19.48 3.33
N ALA A 22 -2.24 -18.18 3.05
CA ALA A 22 -1.04 -17.52 2.55
C ALA A 22 0.11 -17.55 3.56
N VAL A 23 -0.16 -17.32 4.85
CA VAL A 23 0.84 -17.43 5.92
C VAL A 23 1.41 -18.84 6.00
N ARG A 24 0.56 -19.87 6.00
CA ARG A 24 1.02 -21.27 6.00
C ARG A 24 1.82 -21.64 4.75
N ALA A 25 1.31 -21.30 3.57
CA ALA A 25 1.93 -21.67 2.29
C ALA A 25 3.31 -21.02 2.09
N ASN A 26 3.50 -19.80 2.61
CA ASN A 26 4.76 -19.08 2.52
C ASN A 26 5.65 -19.26 3.77
N HIS A 27 5.22 -20.07 4.75
CA HIS A 27 5.87 -20.19 6.05
C HIS A 27 6.15 -18.82 6.70
N ALA A 28 5.26 -17.85 6.47
CA ALA A 28 5.40 -16.51 7.01
C ALA A 28 5.21 -16.53 8.54
N LYS A 29 5.86 -15.60 9.23
CA LYS A 29 5.73 -15.45 10.68
C LYS A 29 4.36 -14.91 11.08
N SER A 30 3.83 -13.98 10.29
CA SER A 30 2.51 -13.38 10.47
C SER A 30 2.04 -12.73 9.18
N GLY A 31 0.82 -12.23 9.15
CA GLY A 31 0.33 -11.44 8.03
C GLY A 31 -0.86 -10.56 8.39
N THR A 32 -1.20 -9.66 7.47
CA THR A 32 -2.33 -8.73 7.57
C THR A 32 -2.99 -8.59 6.21
N VAL A 33 -4.33 -8.55 6.20
CA VAL A 33 -5.09 -8.14 5.01
C VAL A 33 -6.18 -7.14 5.38
N ILE A 34 -6.35 -6.12 4.56
CA ILE A 34 -7.37 -5.07 4.71
C ILE A 34 -8.14 -4.95 3.40
N VAL A 35 -9.46 -4.84 3.49
CA VAL A 35 -10.36 -4.48 2.38
C VAL A 35 -11.06 -3.18 2.76
N MET A 36 -10.95 -2.16 1.92
CA MET A 36 -11.44 -0.80 2.18
C MET A 36 -12.22 -0.26 0.97
N ASP A 37 -13.36 0.39 1.23
CA ASP A 37 -14.01 1.23 0.22
C ASP A 37 -13.29 2.59 0.17
N PRO A 38 -12.66 2.95 -0.96
CA PRO A 38 -11.84 4.17 -1.04
C PRO A 38 -12.67 5.46 -0.96
N ARG A 39 -13.96 5.43 -1.28
CA ARG A 39 -14.84 6.61 -1.35
C ARG A 39 -15.36 7.02 0.01
N THR A 40 -15.60 6.04 0.88
CA THR A 40 -16.22 6.24 2.20
C THR A 40 -15.23 6.05 3.35
N GLY A 41 -14.10 5.39 3.09
CA GLY A 41 -13.16 4.96 4.11
C GLY A 41 -13.67 3.78 4.95
N GLU A 42 -14.78 3.16 4.57
CA GLU A 42 -15.30 1.98 5.29
C GLU A 42 -14.33 0.80 5.18
N ILE A 43 -14.00 0.22 6.34
CA ILE A 43 -13.27 -1.05 6.40
C ILE A 43 -14.28 -2.18 6.27
N LEU A 44 -14.21 -2.91 5.16
CA LEU A 44 -15.08 -4.05 4.87
C LEU A 44 -14.50 -5.35 5.43
N ALA A 45 -13.17 -5.44 5.51
CA ALA A 45 -12.48 -6.50 6.23
C ALA A 45 -11.14 -6.02 6.77
N MET A 46 -10.75 -6.54 7.92
CA MET A 46 -9.44 -6.37 8.53
C MET A 46 -9.09 -7.64 9.29
N ALA A 47 -8.06 -8.34 8.83
CA ALA A 47 -7.65 -9.61 9.40
C ALA A 47 -6.14 -9.63 9.67
N SER A 48 -5.76 -10.31 10.74
CA SER A 48 -4.38 -10.63 11.09
C SER A 48 -4.25 -12.14 11.26
N ASP A 49 -3.07 -12.66 10.98
CA ASP A 49 -2.68 -14.04 11.30
C ASP A 49 -1.30 -14.00 11.97
N PRO A 50 -1.07 -14.66 13.12
CA PRO A 50 -2.03 -15.46 13.86
C PRO A 50 -3.19 -14.63 14.44
N TRP A 51 -4.33 -15.28 14.67
CA TRP A 51 -5.52 -14.74 15.33
C TRP A 51 -5.95 -15.61 16.51
N PHE A 52 -6.89 -15.14 17.33
CA PHE A 52 -7.34 -15.83 18.55
C PHE A 52 -8.85 -16.04 18.58
N ASP A 53 -9.30 -17.08 19.28
CA ASP A 53 -10.72 -17.27 19.60
C ASP A 53 -11.12 -16.39 20.80
N PRO A 54 -12.02 -15.40 20.61
CA PRO A 54 -12.45 -14.52 21.70
C PRO A 54 -13.21 -15.26 22.81
N ASN A 55 -13.78 -16.44 22.55
CA ASN A 55 -14.40 -17.26 23.61
C ASN A 55 -13.37 -17.88 24.56
N SER A 56 -12.09 -17.88 24.18
CA SER A 56 -10.96 -18.41 24.96
C SER A 56 -9.90 -17.33 25.24
N PHE A 57 -10.33 -16.07 25.43
CA PHE A 57 -9.44 -14.91 25.56
C PHE A 57 -8.41 -15.03 26.69
N SER A 58 -8.78 -15.60 27.84
CA SER A 58 -7.91 -15.71 29.02
C SER A 58 -6.66 -16.56 28.79
N THR A 59 -6.67 -17.43 27.77
CA THR A 59 -5.56 -18.32 27.40
C THR A 59 -4.96 -17.97 26.04
N ALA A 60 -5.39 -16.88 25.41
CA ALA A 60 -4.92 -16.49 24.08
C ALA A 60 -3.47 -15.99 24.12
N ASP A 61 -2.68 -16.33 23.10
CA ASP A 61 -1.34 -15.79 22.91
C ASP A 61 -1.42 -14.26 22.72
N PRO A 62 -0.71 -13.45 23.54
CA PRO A 62 -0.65 -12.01 23.36
C PRO A 62 -0.29 -11.54 21.94
N GLN A 63 0.50 -12.31 21.18
CA GLN A 63 0.82 -12.00 19.79
C GLN A 63 -0.38 -12.17 18.84
N ALA A 64 -1.31 -13.07 19.15
CA ALA A 64 -2.50 -13.34 18.35
C ALA A 64 -3.64 -12.35 18.66
N ILE A 65 -3.61 -11.69 19.82
CA ILE A 65 -4.61 -10.69 20.24
C ILE A 65 -4.45 -9.35 19.49
N ARG A 66 -3.26 -9.09 18.96
CA ARG A 66 -2.93 -7.80 18.32
C ARG A 66 -3.65 -7.64 16.99
N ASN A 67 -4.29 -6.49 16.80
CA ASN A 67 -4.68 -6.05 15.47
C ASN A 67 -3.48 -5.38 14.77
N ARG A 68 -2.70 -6.20 14.06
CA ARG A 68 -1.44 -5.78 13.44
C ARG A 68 -1.63 -4.68 12.40
N ALA A 69 -2.82 -4.59 11.82
CA ALA A 69 -3.16 -3.58 10.83
C ALA A 69 -3.02 -2.14 11.33
N VAL A 70 -3.17 -1.93 12.65
CA VAL A 70 -3.17 -0.59 13.27
C VAL A 70 -2.17 -0.46 14.42
N THR A 71 -1.69 -1.56 14.99
CA THR A 71 -0.77 -1.55 16.14
C THR A 71 0.69 -1.83 15.77
N ASP A 72 0.94 -2.47 14.62
CA ASP A 72 2.28 -2.81 14.16
C ASP A 72 2.74 -1.81 13.11
N VAL A 73 4.04 -1.50 13.13
CA VAL A 73 4.68 -0.65 12.13
C VAL A 73 5.74 -1.43 11.39
N TYR A 74 5.94 -1.08 10.11
CA TYR A 74 6.96 -1.64 9.26
C TYR A 74 7.48 -0.59 8.28
N GLU A 75 8.67 -0.82 7.71
CA GLU A 75 9.11 -0.03 6.57
C GLU A 75 8.31 -0.45 5.32
N PRO A 76 7.65 0.47 4.60
CA PRO A 76 6.79 0.11 3.48
C PRO A 76 7.56 -0.44 2.27
N GLY A 77 8.82 -0.06 2.10
CA GLY A 77 9.55 -0.33 0.87
C GLY A 77 8.82 0.21 -0.36
N SER A 78 8.87 -0.54 -1.46
CA SER A 78 8.42 -0.05 -2.78
C SER A 78 6.95 0.33 -2.91
N VAL A 79 6.05 -0.07 -1.99
CA VAL A 79 4.67 0.44 -2.02
C VAL A 79 4.60 1.95 -1.72
N ASN A 80 5.64 2.54 -1.12
CA ASN A 80 5.76 3.97 -0.87
C ASN A 80 6.01 4.80 -2.14
N LYS A 81 6.53 4.18 -3.21
CA LYS A 81 6.87 4.87 -4.47
C LYS A 81 5.67 5.54 -5.14
N VAL A 82 4.46 5.07 -4.83
CA VAL A 82 3.21 5.72 -5.25
C VAL A 82 3.12 7.17 -4.78
N ILE A 83 3.62 7.48 -3.58
CA ILE A 83 3.64 8.85 -3.04
C ILE A 83 4.64 9.69 -3.83
N THR A 84 5.82 9.14 -4.13
CA THR A 84 6.83 9.82 -4.95
C THR A 84 6.30 10.15 -6.34
N ALA A 85 5.69 9.18 -7.03
CA ALA A 85 5.09 9.39 -8.35
C ALA A 85 3.97 10.44 -8.31
N ALA A 86 3.02 10.29 -7.39
CA ALA A 86 1.90 11.22 -7.26
C ALA A 86 2.38 12.65 -6.97
N ALA A 87 3.35 12.82 -6.08
CA ALA A 87 3.91 14.12 -5.75
C ALA A 87 4.68 14.74 -6.92
N ALA A 88 5.48 13.94 -7.65
CA ALA A 88 6.24 14.42 -8.79
C ALA A 88 5.34 14.89 -9.95
N ILE A 89 4.27 14.15 -10.23
CA ILE A 89 3.26 14.52 -11.23
C ILE A 89 2.51 15.79 -10.77
N GLN A 90 2.03 15.80 -9.53
CA GLN A 90 1.24 16.92 -8.99
C GLN A 90 1.99 18.25 -9.01
N GLU A 91 3.30 18.22 -8.79
CA GLU A 91 4.17 19.40 -8.74
C GLU A 91 4.82 19.71 -10.10
N GLY A 92 4.51 18.94 -11.14
CA GLY A 92 5.12 19.11 -12.47
C GLY A 92 6.64 18.91 -12.47
N ALA A 93 7.17 18.08 -11.57
CA ALA A 93 8.61 17.86 -11.42
C ALA A 93 9.19 16.96 -12.53
N ILE A 94 8.34 16.23 -13.25
CA ILE A 94 8.70 15.38 -14.38
C ILE A 94 7.52 15.31 -15.36
N ASN A 95 7.82 15.35 -16.66
CA ASN A 95 6.81 15.12 -17.70
C ASN A 95 6.62 13.60 -17.92
N LEU A 96 5.42 13.17 -18.30
CA LEU A 96 5.10 11.73 -18.40
C LEU A 96 5.89 11.00 -19.50
N ASP A 97 6.25 11.71 -20.56
CA ASP A 97 7.06 11.24 -21.70
C ASP A 97 8.56 11.43 -21.49
N GLN A 98 8.97 12.16 -20.45
CA GLN A 98 10.38 12.36 -20.13
C GLN A 98 11.02 11.04 -19.72
N THR A 99 12.18 10.75 -20.31
CA THR A 99 13.01 9.61 -19.92
C THR A 99 14.17 10.05 -19.03
N LEU A 100 14.41 9.28 -17.97
CA LEU A 100 15.61 9.38 -17.14
C LEU A 100 16.62 8.31 -17.59
N THR A 101 17.90 8.57 -17.34
CA THR A 101 18.98 7.62 -17.65
C THR A 101 19.34 6.87 -16.38
N VAL A 102 18.75 5.69 -16.20
CA VAL A 102 18.76 4.97 -14.92
C VAL A 102 19.80 3.85 -14.97
N PRO A 103 20.94 3.97 -14.26
CA PRO A 103 21.86 2.86 -14.03
C PRO A 103 21.29 1.89 -12.97
N ASP A 104 21.92 0.74 -12.78
CA ASP A 104 21.58 -0.23 -11.73
C ASP A 104 22.24 0.07 -10.37
N ALA A 105 23.23 0.97 -10.35
CA ALA A 105 23.89 1.49 -9.16
C ALA A 105 24.04 3.02 -9.21
N TYR A 106 23.76 3.69 -8.09
CA TYR A 106 23.84 5.14 -7.96
C TYR A 106 24.51 5.55 -6.65
N GLN A 107 25.58 6.33 -6.74
CA GLN A 107 26.27 6.87 -5.57
C GLN A 107 25.56 8.15 -5.09
N LEU A 108 25.06 8.13 -3.86
CA LEU A 108 24.47 9.29 -3.20
C LEU A 108 25.20 9.55 -1.89
N TYR A 109 25.93 10.67 -1.83
CA TYR A 109 26.85 11.00 -0.73
C TYR A 109 27.80 9.84 -0.41
N THR A 110 27.68 9.24 0.79
CA THR A 110 28.60 8.21 1.30
C THR A 110 28.12 6.79 1.04
N LYS A 111 27.00 6.60 0.33
CA LYS A 111 26.40 5.28 0.09
C LYS A 111 26.09 5.05 -1.39
N THR A 112 26.22 3.80 -1.81
CA THR A 112 25.78 3.31 -3.11
C THR A 112 24.41 2.67 -2.93
N PHE A 113 23.46 3.06 -3.79
CA PHE A 113 22.12 2.51 -3.86
C PHE A 113 22.02 1.63 -5.11
N HIS A 114 21.21 0.57 -5.01
CA HIS A 114 21.05 -0.41 -6.08
C HIS A 114 19.58 -0.64 -6.39
N ASP A 115 19.30 -0.93 -7.65
CA ASP A 115 18.06 -1.59 -8.03
C ASP A 115 18.09 -3.07 -7.59
N ALA A 116 16.91 -3.68 -7.48
CA ALA A 116 16.78 -5.04 -6.94
C ALA A 116 17.45 -6.11 -7.83
N HIS A 117 17.60 -5.81 -9.12
CA HIS A 117 18.22 -6.67 -10.10
C HIS A 117 19.21 -5.86 -10.95
N PHE A 118 20.27 -6.52 -11.38
CA PHE A 118 21.18 -5.94 -12.36
C PHE A 118 20.45 -5.65 -13.67
N HIS A 119 20.72 -4.48 -14.24
CA HIS A 119 20.34 -4.13 -15.60
C HIS A 119 21.38 -3.17 -16.19
N PRO A 120 21.57 -3.12 -17.52
CA PRO A 120 22.36 -2.05 -18.12
C PRO A 120 21.69 -0.70 -17.85
N THR A 121 22.44 0.40 -17.99
CA THR A 121 21.86 1.73 -17.98
C THR A 121 20.76 1.84 -19.05
N GLN A 122 19.54 2.19 -18.63
CA GLN A 122 18.37 2.22 -19.51
C GLN A 122 17.71 3.59 -19.47
N LYS A 123 16.93 3.87 -20.51
CA LYS A 123 16.00 4.99 -20.53
C LYS A 123 14.68 4.53 -19.92
N MET A 124 14.23 5.18 -18.86
CA MET A 124 12.98 4.84 -18.18
C MET A 124 12.09 6.07 -18.08
N THR A 125 10.81 5.93 -18.44
CA THR A 125 9.79 6.93 -18.06
C THR A 125 9.40 6.75 -16.60
N LEU A 126 8.59 7.67 -16.05
CA LEU A 126 8.02 7.47 -14.72
C LEU A 126 7.17 6.18 -14.63
N ALA A 127 6.47 5.81 -15.70
CA ALA A 127 5.69 4.57 -15.73
C ALA A 127 6.59 3.33 -15.66
N ASP A 128 7.71 3.31 -16.39
CA ASP A 128 8.69 2.22 -16.31
C ASP A 128 9.29 2.10 -14.91
N ILE A 129 9.68 3.23 -14.31
CA ILE A 129 10.26 3.28 -12.96
C ILE A 129 9.30 2.65 -11.94
N ILE A 130 8.00 2.93 -12.05
CA ILE A 130 6.98 2.38 -11.16
C ILE A 130 6.69 0.90 -11.49
N ALA A 131 6.58 0.53 -12.76
CA ALA A 131 6.27 -0.85 -13.19
C ALA A 131 7.37 -1.84 -12.80
N TYR A 132 8.62 -1.51 -13.13
CA TYR A 132 9.79 -2.33 -12.81
C TYR A 132 10.36 -2.04 -11.41
N SER A 133 9.74 -1.10 -10.69
CA SER A 133 10.08 -0.78 -9.31
C SER A 133 11.54 -0.38 -9.12
N SER A 134 12.09 0.42 -10.05
CA SER A 134 13.46 0.94 -9.97
C SER A 134 13.63 1.83 -8.73
N ASN A 135 14.58 1.50 -7.85
CA ASN A 135 14.94 2.33 -6.69
C ASN A 135 15.64 3.59 -7.16
N ILE A 136 16.61 3.46 -8.07
CA ILE A 136 17.42 4.58 -8.56
C ILE A 136 16.55 5.58 -9.31
N GLY A 137 15.70 5.12 -10.23
CA GLY A 137 14.74 5.99 -10.91
C GLY A 137 13.81 6.71 -9.93
N THR A 138 13.36 6.04 -8.85
CA THR A 138 12.55 6.69 -7.80
C THR A 138 13.34 7.75 -7.06
N ILE A 139 14.60 7.49 -6.71
CA ILE A 139 15.48 8.43 -6.01
C ILE A 139 15.71 9.67 -6.89
N GLU A 140 15.96 9.48 -8.18
CA GLU A 140 16.13 10.58 -9.14
C GLU A 140 14.86 11.43 -9.26
N VAL A 141 13.68 10.81 -9.42
CA VAL A 141 12.39 11.51 -9.44
C VAL A 141 12.16 12.30 -8.15
N ALA A 142 12.46 11.71 -6.99
CA ALA A 142 12.34 12.38 -5.70
C ALA A 142 13.32 13.56 -5.56
N ASN A 143 14.52 13.46 -6.14
CA ASN A 143 15.49 14.55 -6.17
C ASN A 143 15.03 15.71 -7.06
N LEU A 144 14.40 15.43 -8.21
CA LEU A 144 13.76 16.45 -9.05
C LEU A 144 12.64 17.19 -8.31
N LEU A 145 11.83 16.46 -7.55
CA LEU A 145 10.77 17.03 -6.70
C LEU A 145 11.35 17.88 -5.55
N GLY A 146 12.43 17.40 -4.92
CA GLY A 146 13.11 18.03 -3.80
C GLY A 146 12.51 17.66 -2.43
N ARG A 147 13.40 17.58 -1.43
CA ARG A 147 13.11 17.04 -0.08
C ARG A 147 11.89 17.62 0.61
N ASN A 148 11.70 18.94 0.57
CA ASN A 148 10.64 19.60 1.36
C ASN A 148 9.26 19.32 0.77
N ARG A 149 9.13 19.35 -0.56
CA ARG A 149 7.88 19.00 -1.25
C ARG A 149 7.58 17.53 -1.03
N PHE A 150 8.57 16.65 -1.22
CA PHE A 150 8.39 15.22 -0.97
C PHE A 150 7.93 14.92 0.48
N ALA A 151 8.59 15.50 1.48
CA ALA A 151 8.20 15.36 2.88
C ALA A 151 6.75 15.82 3.14
N SER A 152 6.34 16.96 2.56
CA SER A 152 4.96 17.46 2.66
C SER A 152 3.95 16.43 2.14
N TYR A 153 4.22 15.77 1.02
CA TYR A 153 3.32 14.75 0.49
C TYR A 153 3.22 13.51 1.39
N LEU A 154 4.30 13.04 2.03
CA LEU A 154 4.22 11.95 3.01
C LEU A 154 3.20 12.27 4.12
N TYR A 155 3.22 13.51 4.65
CA TYR A 155 2.24 13.95 5.64
C TYR A 155 0.83 14.11 5.06
N ARG A 156 0.68 14.68 3.85
CA ARG A 156 -0.64 14.87 3.22
C ARG A 156 -1.34 13.54 2.95
N PHE A 157 -0.58 12.51 2.57
CA PHE A 157 -1.06 11.13 2.44
C PHE A 157 -1.36 10.43 3.77
N GLY A 158 -1.03 11.06 4.91
CA GLY A 158 -1.41 10.61 6.25
C GLY A 158 -0.35 9.81 6.98
N LEU A 159 0.89 9.78 6.50
CA LEU A 159 1.98 9.15 7.25
C LEU A 159 2.36 9.99 8.48
N ALA A 160 2.99 9.34 9.46
CA ALA A 160 3.43 9.92 10.73
C ALA A 160 2.29 10.38 11.68
N HIS A 161 1.05 10.09 11.34
CA HIS A 161 -0.13 10.41 12.15
C HIS A 161 -1.05 9.20 12.21
N SER A 162 -1.64 8.94 13.37
CA SER A 162 -2.79 8.03 13.45
C SER A 162 -3.82 8.42 12.39
N THR A 163 -4.42 7.45 11.71
CA THR A 163 -5.46 7.75 10.72
C THR A 163 -6.70 8.33 11.40
N GLY A 164 -6.84 8.14 12.72
CA GLY A 164 -8.02 8.54 13.49
C GLY A 164 -9.19 7.60 13.26
N SER A 165 -8.92 6.32 12.98
CA SER A 165 -9.94 5.33 12.62
C SER A 165 -10.92 5.01 13.76
N GLY A 166 -10.54 5.38 14.98
CA GLY A 166 -11.27 5.06 16.21
C GLY A 166 -10.93 3.68 16.77
N PHE A 167 -10.03 2.92 16.15
CA PHE A 167 -9.61 1.62 16.68
C PHE A 167 -8.65 1.78 17.88
N PRO A 168 -8.85 1.06 18.99
CA PRO A 168 -7.99 1.15 20.16
C PRO A 168 -6.53 0.74 19.88
N GLY A 169 -5.58 1.55 20.38
CA GLY A 169 -4.16 1.25 20.24
C GLY A 169 -3.56 1.58 18.86
N GLU A 170 -4.30 2.27 17.99
CA GLU A 170 -3.77 2.74 16.70
C GLU A 170 -2.53 3.61 16.90
N VAL A 171 -1.43 3.24 16.24
CA VAL A 171 -0.14 3.97 16.33
C VAL A 171 0.05 4.90 15.13
N SER A 172 0.91 5.91 15.28
CA SER A 172 1.13 6.95 14.26
C SER A 172 2.17 6.61 13.19
N GLY A 173 2.89 5.50 13.32
CA GLY A 173 4.10 5.26 12.53
C GLY A 173 5.26 6.16 12.96
N LEU A 174 6.32 6.20 12.15
CA LEU A 174 7.53 6.98 12.37
C LEU A 174 7.98 7.63 11.06
N LEU A 175 8.07 8.94 11.04
CA LEU A 175 8.70 9.71 9.98
C LEU A 175 9.57 10.79 10.63
N PRO A 176 10.90 10.70 10.55
CA PRO A 176 11.77 11.75 11.05
C PRO A 176 11.40 13.09 10.40
N PRO A 177 11.32 14.20 11.17
CA PRO A 177 11.05 15.51 10.61
C PRO A 177 12.11 15.86 9.57
N VAL A 178 11.70 16.58 8.52
CA VAL A 178 12.58 16.86 7.38
C VAL A 178 13.91 17.51 7.80
N SER A 179 13.93 18.31 8.88
CA SER A 179 15.15 18.94 9.41
C SER A 179 16.21 17.94 9.92
N GLN A 180 15.81 16.73 10.27
CA GLN A 180 16.71 15.65 10.72
C GLN A 180 17.18 14.75 9.58
N TRP A 181 16.72 14.99 8.34
CA TRP A 181 17.15 14.18 7.20
C TRP A 181 18.62 14.42 6.89
N SER A 182 19.37 13.32 6.85
CA SER A 182 20.77 13.28 6.43
C SER A 182 20.90 13.36 4.90
N GLY A 183 22.14 13.45 4.39
CA GLY A 183 22.39 13.44 2.94
C GLY A 183 21.84 12.18 2.25
N THR A 184 21.82 11.04 2.92
CA THR A 184 21.35 9.77 2.35
C THR A 184 19.85 9.52 2.54
N SER A 185 19.13 10.36 3.29
CA SER A 185 17.69 10.17 3.54
C SER A 185 16.85 10.26 2.26
N MET A 186 17.27 11.06 1.27
CA MET A 186 16.64 11.08 -0.05
C MET A 186 16.94 9.82 -0.89
N GLY A 187 17.93 9.02 -0.50
CA GLY A 187 18.19 7.71 -1.11
C GLY A 187 17.31 6.60 -0.54
N THR A 188 16.73 6.77 0.66
CA THR A 188 15.99 5.72 1.35
C THR A 188 14.50 6.02 1.48
N ILE A 189 14.11 7.22 1.91
CA ILE A 189 12.71 7.53 2.24
C ILE A 189 11.80 7.45 1.01
N PRO A 190 12.18 7.95 -0.19
CA PRO A 190 11.36 7.78 -1.40
C PRO A 190 11.05 6.33 -1.74
N ILE A 191 12.01 5.43 -1.53
CA ILE A 191 11.85 3.99 -1.78
C ILE A 191 11.26 3.24 -0.57
N GLY A 192 10.83 3.97 0.47
CA GLY A 192 10.11 3.44 1.63
C GLY A 192 10.99 2.86 2.73
N GLN A 193 12.24 3.31 2.86
CA GLN A 193 13.18 2.92 3.92
C GLN A 193 13.57 4.11 4.82
N GLY A 194 13.80 3.85 6.11
CA GLY A 194 14.04 4.90 7.12
C GLY A 194 12.76 5.57 7.63
N ILE A 195 11.61 4.95 7.39
CA ILE A 195 10.29 5.34 7.88
C ILE A 195 9.53 4.10 8.34
N ALA A 196 8.58 4.25 9.25
CA ALA A 196 7.71 3.18 9.67
C ALA A 196 6.24 3.57 9.51
N VAL A 197 5.42 2.69 8.98
CA VAL A 197 4.00 2.92 8.70
C VAL A 197 3.18 1.73 9.18
N THR A 198 1.89 1.95 9.45
CA THR A 198 0.95 0.85 9.68
C THR A 198 0.39 0.33 8.35
N PRO A 199 -0.05 -0.94 8.27
CA PRO A 199 -0.77 -1.43 7.11
C PRO A 199 -2.01 -0.58 6.77
N LEU A 200 -2.74 -0.07 7.77
CA LEU A 200 -3.91 0.79 7.54
C LEU A 200 -3.52 2.14 6.91
N GLN A 201 -2.42 2.76 7.34
CA GLN A 201 -1.92 3.98 6.71
C GLN A 201 -1.64 3.74 5.22
N MET A 202 -0.98 2.64 4.88
CA MET A 202 -0.68 2.33 3.48
C MET A 202 -1.93 1.97 2.67
N ALA A 203 -2.91 1.28 3.25
CA ALA A 203 -4.22 1.08 2.59
C ALA A 203 -4.88 2.43 2.28
N ALA A 204 -4.84 3.39 3.20
CA ALA A 204 -5.37 4.74 3.00
C ALA A 204 -4.62 5.56 1.93
N VAL A 205 -3.30 5.33 1.75
CA VAL A 205 -2.53 5.92 0.64
C VAL A 205 -3.10 5.49 -0.71
N TYR A 206 -3.31 4.18 -0.90
CA TYR A 206 -3.85 3.65 -2.16
C TYR A 206 -5.32 4.00 -2.33
N ALA A 207 -6.09 4.06 -1.24
CA ALA A 207 -7.46 4.58 -1.26
C ALA A 207 -7.54 6.04 -1.73
N THR A 208 -6.55 6.86 -1.38
CA THR A 208 -6.49 8.25 -1.85
C THR A 208 -6.34 8.32 -3.37
N ILE A 209 -5.50 7.45 -3.96
CA ILE A 209 -5.34 7.37 -5.41
C ILE A 209 -6.63 6.84 -6.05
N ALA A 210 -7.16 5.74 -5.53
CA ALA A 210 -8.41 5.13 -5.99
C ALA A 210 -9.61 6.09 -5.91
N ASN A 211 -9.62 7.03 -4.96
CA ASN A 211 -10.68 8.01 -4.76
C ASN A 211 -10.39 9.37 -5.43
N GLY A 212 -9.73 9.37 -6.59
CA GLY A 212 -9.51 10.60 -7.36
C GLY A 212 -8.69 11.66 -6.62
N GLY A 213 -7.75 11.23 -5.78
CA GLY A 213 -6.84 12.11 -5.04
C GLY A 213 -7.38 12.63 -3.71
N VAL A 214 -8.54 12.12 -3.24
CA VAL A 214 -9.13 12.51 -1.96
C VAL A 214 -8.88 11.45 -0.90
N TRP A 215 -8.12 11.81 0.13
CA TRP A 215 -7.93 10.99 1.31
C TRP A 215 -9.20 11.01 2.15
N VAL A 216 -9.66 9.82 2.56
CA VAL A 216 -10.84 9.64 3.40
C VAL A 216 -10.43 8.90 4.66
N ARG A 217 -10.83 9.41 5.82
CA ARG A 217 -10.53 8.80 7.10
C ARG A 217 -11.08 7.37 7.14
N PRO A 218 -10.25 6.33 7.38
CA PRO A 218 -10.73 4.98 7.61
C PRO A 218 -11.74 4.93 8.77
N ARG A 219 -12.77 4.10 8.67
CA ARG A 219 -13.78 3.94 9.72
C ARG A 219 -14.28 2.51 9.84
N PHE A 220 -14.62 2.11 11.05
CA PHE A 220 -15.17 0.79 11.38
C PHE A 220 -16.64 0.81 11.77
N VAL A 221 -17.17 1.97 12.16
CA VAL A 221 -18.52 2.11 12.69
C VAL A 221 -19.43 2.70 11.62
N ARG A 222 -20.48 1.96 11.26
CA ARG A 222 -21.54 2.41 10.36
C ARG A 222 -22.60 3.21 11.10
N GLY A 223 -22.89 2.85 12.34
CA GLY A 223 -23.89 3.50 13.18
C GLY A 223 -24.25 2.68 14.41
N THR A 224 -25.35 3.05 15.07
CA THR A 224 -25.90 2.32 16.20
C THR A 224 -27.39 2.04 15.99
N ILE A 225 -27.88 0.92 16.54
CA ILE A 225 -29.31 0.59 16.52
C ILE A 225 -29.86 0.78 17.94
N GLY A 226 -30.87 1.65 18.07
CA GLY A 226 -31.55 1.92 19.34
C GLY A 226 -32.56 0.82 19.72
N PRO A 227 -33.16 0.90 20.93
CA PRO A 227 -34.17 -0.08 21.38
C PRO A 227 -35.42 -0.16 20.49
N ASP A 228 -35.69 0.89 19.71
CA ASP A 228 -36.79 0.97 18.74
C ASP A 228 -36.47 0.27 17.41
N GLY A 229 -35.26 -0.26 17.24
CA GLY A 229 -34.78 -0.92 16.03
C GLY A 229 -34.30 0.04 14.94
N THR A 230 -34.29 1.35 15.19
CA THR A 230 -33.88 2.35 14.19
C THR A 230 -32.36 2.47 14.13
N LEU A 231 -31.79 2.39 12.93
CA LEU A 231 -30.38 2.68 12.69
C LEU A 231 -30.13 4.20 12.71
N VAL A 232 -29.28 4.65 13.62
CA VAL A 232 -28.70 5.99 13.62
C VAL A 232 -27.31 5.93 12.98
N PRO A 233 -27.12 6.50 11.77
CA PRO A 233 -25.83 6.45 11.09
C PRO A 233 -24.74 7.21 11.83
N ALA A 234 -23.51 6.68 11.81
CA ALA A 234 -22.34 7.40 12.26
C ALA A 234 -22.04 8.57 11.30
N PRO A 235 -21.49 9.70 11.79
CA PRO A 235 -21.10 10.81 10.94
C PRO A 235 -20.19 10.38 9.77
N PRO A 236 -20.29 11.03 8.60
CA PRO A 236 -19.39 10.77 7.49
C PRO A 236 -17.91 10.92 7.89
N SER A 237 -17.05 10.16 7.22
CA SER A 237 -15.60 10.28 7.43
C SER A 237 -15.08 11.65 7.00
N LEU A 238 -14.09 12.16 7.72
CA LEU A 238 -13.35 13.36 7.33
C LEU A 238 -12.61 13.11 6.02
N THR A 239 -12.60 14.11 5.15
CA THR A 239 -11.94 14.04 3.83
C THR A 239 -10.98 15.20 3.63
N ARG A 240 -9.95 14.99 2.82
CA ARG A 240 -9.07 16.06 2.33
C ARG A 240 -8.51 15.74 0.96
N ARG A 241 -8.37 16.75 0.10
CA ARG A 241 -7.71 16.59 -1.20
C ARG A 241 -6.18 16.57 -1.04
N VAL A 242 -5.55 15.51 -1.55
CA VAL A 242 -4.10 15.30 -1.53
C VAL A 242 -3.50 15.64 -2.88
N VAL A 243 -4.09 15.12 -3.96
CA VAL A 243 -3.70 15.41 -5.35
C VAL A 243 -4.94 15.71 -6.19
N SER A 244 -4.73 16.22 -7.40
CA SER A 244 -5.81 16.42 -8.37
C SER A 244 -6.36 15.08 -8.87
N VAL A 245 -7.53 15.12 -9.51
CA VAL A 245 -8.14 13.92 -10.11
C VAL A 245 -7.25 13.40 -11.25
N GLU A 246 -6.67 14.30 -12.03
CA GLU A 246 -5.80 14.00 -13.17
C GLU A 246 -4.51 13.30 -12.71
N THR A 247 -3.88 13.80 -11.63
CA THR A 247 -2.73 13.14 -11.02
C THR A 247 -3.11 11.74 -10.52
N ALA A 248 -4.21 11.60 -9.80
CA ALA A 248 -4.65 10.32 -9.28
C ALA A 248 -4.96 9.30 -10.40
N GLN A 249 -5.59 9.76 -11.48
CA GLN A 249 -5.85 8.95 -12.67
C GLN A 249 -4.54 8.50 -13.32
N THR A 250 -3.60 9.42 -13.54
CA THR A 250 -2.29 9.11 -14.15
C THR A 250 -1.52 8.09 -13.32
N VAL A 251 -1.53 8.21 -12.00
CA VAL A 251 -0.92 7.22 -11.09
C VAL A 251 -1.65 5.88 -11.17
N SER A 252 -2.97 5.89 -11.29
CA SER A 252 -3.77 4.67 -11.47
C SER A 252 -3.41 3.94 -12.76
N ASP A 253 -3.19 4.67 -13.86
CA ASP A 253 -2.75 4.13 -15.14
C ASP A 253 -1.36 3.46 -15.01
N MET A 254 -0.42 4.10 -14.31
CA MET A 254 0.92 3.54 -14.04
C MET A 254 0.88 2.30 -13.15
N LEU A 255 0.00 2.28 -12.15
CA LEU A 255 -0.17 1.11 -11.27
C LEU A 255 -0.88 -0.04 -11.99
N ALA A 256 -1.78 0.24 -12.92
CA ALA A 256 -2.37 -0.77 -13.80
C ALA A 256 -1.32 -1.35 -14.75
N TYR A 257 -0.49 -0.50 -15.35
CA TYR A 257 0.65 -0.92 -16.18
C TYR A 257 1.64 -1.80 -15.39
N ALA A 258 1.90 -1.48 -14.12
CA ALA A 258 2.75 -2.28 -13.25
C ALA A 258 2.21 -3.71 -13.00
N VAL A 259 0.88 -3.87 -12.97
CA VAL A 259 0.22 -5.17 -12.85
C VAL A 259 0.17 -5.90 -14.20
N ASP A 260 0.15 -5.17 -15.30
CA ASP A 260 0.06 -5.74 -16.64
C ASP A 260 1.39 -6.34 -17.11
N VAL A 261 2.50 -5.60 -16.96
CA VAL A 261 3.82 -6.00 -17.50
C VAL A 261 4.96 -5.98 -16.49
N GLY A 262 4.73 -5.38 -15.32
CA GLY A 262 5.79 -5.10 -14.35
C GLY A 262 5.89 -6.14 -13.25
N THR A 263 6.35 -5.68 -12.09
CA THR A 263 6.52 -6.53 -10.90
C THR A 263 5.19 -7.06 -10.31
N GLY A 264 4.04 -6.56 -10.77
CA GLY A 264 2.72 -6.87 -10.20
C GLY A 264 1.89 -7.91 -10.96
N THR A 265 2.46 -8.64 -11.93
CA THR A 265 1.72 -9.58 -12.81
C THR A 265 0.94 -10.65 -12.08
N GLU A 266 1.45 -11.16 -10.96
CA GLU A 266 0.76 -12.13 -10.09
C GLU A 266 -0.51 -11.58 -9.42
N ALA A 267 -0.77 -10.26 -9.52
CA ALA A 267 -1.96 -9.60 -8.97
C ALA A 267 -3.09 -9.42 -10.00
N GLN A 268 -2.91 -9.88 -11.23
CA GLN A 268 -3.94 -9.81 -12.27
C GLN A 268 -5.17 -10.61 -11.86
N ILE A 269 -6.36 -10.06 -12.03
CA ILE A 269 -7.62 -10.74 -11.70
C ILE A 269 -8.34 -11.06 -13.00
N PRO A 270 -8.58 -12.33 -13.34
CA PRO A 270 -9.28 -12.68 -14.58
C PRO A 270 -10.61 -11.93 -14.70
N GLY A 271 -10.79 -11.19 -15.80
CA GLY A 271 -11.97 -10.37 -16.06
C GLY A 271 -11.94 -8.94 -15.48
N TYR A 272 -10.96 -8.60 -14.65
CA TYR A 272 -10.80 -7.26 -14.08
C TYR A 272 -9.41 -6.68 -14.34
N TRP A 273 -9.36 -5.40 -14.67
CA TRP A 273 -8.12 -4.64 -14.64
C TRP A 273 -7.89 -4.17 -13.21
N SER A 274 -6.88 -4.70 -12.55
CA SER A 274 -6.42 -4.23 -11.25
C SER A 274 -5.23 -3.28 -11.41
N ALA A 275 -5.07 -2.39 -10.44
CA ALA A 275 -3.93 -1.50 -10.32
C ALA A 275 -3.28 -1.74 -8.95
N GLY A 276 -1.96 -1.77 -8.87
CA GLY A 276 -1.31 -1.95 -7.59
C GLY A 276 0.20 -1.94 -7.65
N LYS A 277 0.81 -2.16 -6.50
CA LYS A 277 2.26 -2.16 -6.36
C LYS A 277 2.72 -3.23 -5.38
N THR A 278 3.81 -3.89 -5.76
CA THR A 278 4.61 -4.76 -4.88
C THR A 278 5.51 -3.95 -3.95
N GLY A 279 5.70 -4.46 -2.74
CA GLY A 279 6.68 -4.00 -1.78
C GLY A 279 7.49 -5.16 -1.22
N THR A 280 8.80 -4.93 -1.14
CA THR A 280 9.75 -5.78 -0.42
C THR A 280 10.56 -4.84 0.46
N ALA A 281 10.51 -5.02 1.78
CA ALA A 281 11.24 -4.19 2.73
C ALA A 281 12.03 -5.07 3.68
N LEU A 282 13.35 -4.90 3.73
CA LEU A 282 14.19 -5.61 4.69
C LEU A 282 13.81 -5.20 6.12
N LYS A 283 13.85 -6.16 7.04
CA LYS A 283 13.55 -5.87 8.44
C LYS A 283 14.75 -5.24 9.12
N VAL A 284 14.50 -4.24 9.95
CA VAL A 284 15.53 -3.62 10.79
C VAL A 284 15.95 -4.62 11.86
N ARG A 285 17.26 -4.70 12.13
CA ARG A 285 17.82 -5.48 13.24
C ARG A 285 17.30 -4.93 14.57
N ALA A 286 17.03 -5.82 15.52
CA ALA A 286 16.51 -5.43 16.83
C ALA A 286 17.47 -4.52 17.63
N ASP A 287 18.76 -4.56 17.34
CA ASP A 287 19.80 -3.71 17.94
C ASP A 287 19.93 -2.32 17.26
N GLY A 288 19.15 -2.06 16.19
CA GLY A 288 19.16 -0.80 15.45
C GLY A 288 20.37 -0.59 14.53
N THR A 289 21.22 -1.61 14.32
CA THR A 289 22.49 -1.45 13.58
C THR A 289 22.39 -1.63 12.06
N GLY A 290 21.19 -1.85 11.52
CA GLY A 290 20.97 -2.02 10.08
C GLY A 290 19.83 -2.99 9.78
N TYR A 291 19.95 -3.75 8.70
CA TYR A 291 18.90 -4.66 8.21
C TYR A 291 19.29 -6.14 8.31
N THR A 292 18.32 -7.00 8.57
CA THR A 292 18.44 -8.45 8.43
C THR A 292 18.35 -8.88 6.97
N ASP A 293 18.57 -10.17 6.72
CA ASP A 293 18.22 -10.86 5.46
C ASP A 293 16.70 -11.10 5.32
N LYS A 294 15.96 -11.10 6.43
CA LYS A 294 14.51 -11.19 6.44
C LYS A 294 13.84 -9.92 5.92
N TYR A 295 12.64 -10.09 5.37
CA TYR A 295 11.90 -9.00 4.76
C TYR A 295 10.38 -9.11 5.01
N ILE A 296 9.67 -8.02 4.72
CA ILE A 296 8.21 -7.94 4.69
C ILE A 296 7.77 -7.84 3.24
N ALA A 297 6.92 -8.78 2.82
CA ALA A 297 6.28 -8.82 1.53
C ALA A 297 4.96 -8.04 1.58
N SER A 298 4.71 -7.19 0.59
CA SER A 298 3.41 -6.54 0.47
C SER A 298 2.95 -6.40 -0.97
N PHE A 299 1.63 -6.41 -1.15
CA PHE A 299 0.98 -5.95 -2.35
C PHE A 299 -0.21 -5.10 -1.94
N ILE A 300 -0.29 -3.87 -2.46
CA ILE A 300 -1.43 -2.98 -2.22
C ILE A 300 -1.94 -2.50 -3.56
N GLY A 301 -3.25 -2.60 -3.75
CA GLY A 301 -3.88 -2.27 -5.02
C GLY A 301 -5.38 -2.05 -4.88
N PHE A 302 -6.00 -1.73 -6.00
CA PHE A 302 -7.43 -1.51 -6.13
C PHE A 302 -7.96 -2.05 -7.46
N ALA A 303 -9.25 -2.34 -7.48
CA ALA A 303 -9.94 -2.82 -8.66
C ALA A 303 -11.42 -2.40 -8.64
N PRO A 304 -12.05 -2.25 -9.83
CA PRO A 304 -11.41 -2.09 -11.14
C PRO A 304 -10.53 -0.83 -11.22
N ALA A 305 -9.45 -0.83 -12.00
CA ALA A 305 -8.48 0.28 -12.05
C ALA A 305 -9.07 1.59 -12.58
N SER A 306 -9.96 1.52 -13.59
CA SER A 306 -10.60 2.68 -14.21
C SER A 306 -11.85 3.16 -13.47
N GLN A 307 -12.42 2.33 -12.59
CA GLN A 307 -13.54 2.67 -11.72
C GLN A 307 -13.33 2.06 -10.34
N PRO A 308 -12.39 2.58 -9.53
CA PRO A 308 -11.98 1.94 -8.29
C PRO A 308 -13.14 1.81 -7.30
N ALA A 309 -13.43 0.58 -6.93
CA ALA A 309 -14.51 0.26 -5.98
C ALA A 309 -13.97 -0.25 -4.65
N LEU A 310 -12.82 -0.95 -4.67
CA LEU A 310 -12.21 -1.55 -3.50
C LEU A 310 -10.70 -1.38 -3.53
N VAL A 311 -10.11 -1.18 -2.36
CA VAL A 311 -8.67 -1.29 -2.10
C VAL A 311 -8.43 -2.53 -1.26
N VAL A 312 -7.40 -3.30 -1.62
CA VAL A 312 -6.89 -4.39 -0.79
C VAL A 312 -5.42 -4.19 -0.51
N ALA A 313 -5.05 -4.26 0.77
CA ALA A 313 -3.67 -4.29 1.23
C ALA A 313 -3.38 -5.68 1.79
N ALA A 314 -2.45 -6.41 1.18
CA ALA A 314 -1.97 -7.72 1.61
C ALA A 314 -0.50 -7.61 2.05
N ILE A 315 -0.21 -8.01 3.30
CA ILE A 315 1.13 -7.92 3.90
C ILE A 315 1.46 -9.25 4.56
N LEU A 316 2.65 -9.80 4.29
CA LEU A 316 3.18 -11.00 4.94
C LEU A 316 4.55 -10.68 5.57
N ASP A 317 4.72 -11.07 6.82
CA ASP A 317 5.95 -10.87 7.59
C ASP A 317 6.85 -12.10 7.52
N GLU A 318 8.10 -11.94 7.09
CA GLU A 318 9.11 -13.00 6.98
C GLU A 318 8.64 -14.24 6.16
N PRO A 319 8.03 -14.10 4.97
CA PRO A 319 7.79 -15.27 4.12
C PRO A 319 9.11 -15.87 3.64
N VAL A 320 9.14 -17.19 3.41
CA VAL A 320 10.34 -17.94 2.97
C VAL A 320 10.64 -17.78 1.48
N THR A 321 9.64 -17.48 0.65
CA THR A 321 9.87 -17.07 -0.75
C THR A 321 10.82 -15.87 -0.80
N GLU A 322 11.46 -15.54 -1.93
CA GLU A 322 12.43 -14.42 -2.00
C GLU A 322 11.85 -13.09 -2.49
N TYR A 323 10.58 -13.03 -2.93
CA TYR A 323 10.01 -11.81 -3.54
C TYR A 323 8.63 -11.41 -3.00
N GLY A 324 8.45 -10.12 -2.70
CA GLY A 324 7.22 -9.57 -2.13
C GLY A 324 5.99 -9.73 -3.01
N GLY A 325 6.15 -9.59 -4.34
CA GLY A 325 5.08 -9.81 -5.31
C GLY A 325 4.58 -11.25 -5.35
N VAL A 326 5.49 -12.22 -5.26
CA VAL A 326 5.13 -13.65 -5.34
C VAL A 326 4.36 -14.10 -4.10
N ALA A 327 4.67 -13.55 -2.92
CA ALA A 327 4.02 -13.94 -1.68
C ALA A 327 2.68 -13.22 -1.46
N ALA A 328 2.63 -11.89 -1.64
CA ALA A 328 1.48 -11.07 -1.25
C ALA A 328 0.46 -10.82 -2.38
N ALA A 329 0.88 -10.86 -3.65
CA ALA A 329 -0.04 -10.63 -4.78
C ALA A 329 -1.11 -11.73 -4.92
N PRO A 330 -0.81 -13.04 -4.74
CA PRO A 330 -1.84 -14.07 -4.76
C PRO A 330 -2.88 -13.90 -3.65
N LEU A 331 -2.46 -13.44 -2.47
CA LEU A 331 -3.38 -13.10 -1.38
C LEU A 331 -4.29 -11.93 -1.76
N PHE A 332 -3.72 -10.86 -2.33
CA PHE A 332 -4.49 -9.74 -2.89
C PHE A 332 -5.52 -10.23 -3.91
N GLN A 333 -5.10 -11.03 -4.89
CA GLN A 333 -5.95 -11.53 -5.97
C GLN A 333 -7.15 -12.34 -5.41
N ALA A 334 -6.87 -13.26 -4.48
CA ALA A 334 -7.88 -14.13 -3.88
C ALA A 334 -8.95 -13.36 -3.09
N VAL A 335 -8.53 -12.33 -2.35
CA VAL A 335 -9.44 -11.50 -1.53
C VAL A 335 -10.20 -10.49 -2.39
N MET A 336 -9.50 -9.79 -3.28
CA MET A 336 -10.11 -8.80 -4.18
C MET A 336 -11.16 -9.44 -5.07
N ARG A 337 -10.85 -10.58 -5.72
CA ARG A 337 -11.80 -11.29 -6.59
C ARG A 337 -13.09 -11.63 -5.86
N PHE A 338 -12.98 -12.22 -4.66
CA PHE A 338 -14.16 -12.56 -3.87
C PHE A 338 -14.96 -11.33 -3.47
N ALA A 339 -14.30 -10.25 -3.06
CA ALA A 339 -14.97 -9.03 -2.64
C ALA A 339 -15.71 -8.35 -3.82
N LEU A 340 -15.11 -8.33 -5.01
CA LEU A 340 -15.75 -7.84 -6.24
C LEU A 340 -17.01 -8.65 -6.57
N ASP A 341 -16.89 -9.99 -6.59
CA ASP A 341 -18.00 -10.90 -6.88
C ASP A 341 -19.13 -10.75 -5.83
N ARG A 342 -18.77 -10.70 -4.55
CA ARG A 342 -19.70 -10.57 -3.41
C ARG A 342 -20.51 -9.27 -3.45
N LEU A 343 -19.91 -8.18 -3.94
CA LEU A 343 -20.55 -6.88 -4.04
C LEU A 343 -21.18 -6.62 -5.42
N GLY A 344 -21.06 -7.57 -6.36
CA GLY A 344 -21.59 -7.43 -7.71
C GLY A 344 -20.94 -6.28 -8.49
N ILE A 345 -19.67 -6.00 -8.22
CA ILE A 345 -18.93 -4.92 -8.88
C ILE A 345 -18.61 -5.36 -10.30
N ALA A 346 -19.05 -4.59 -11.31
CA ALA A 346 -18.77 -4.92 -12.70
C ALA A 346 -17.30 -4.70 -13.05
N ALA A 347 -16.81 -5.46 -14.03
CA ALA A 347 -15.55 -5.15 -14.70
C ALA A 347 -15.65 -3.77 -15.38
N ALA A 348 -14.53 -3.05 -15.41
CA ALA A 348 -14.43 -1.75 -16.07
C ALA A 348 -13.41 -1.80 -17.23
N PRO A 349 -13.49 -0.88 -18.20
CA PRO A 349 -12.57 -0.85 -19.33
C PRO A 349 -11.11 -0.74 -18.91
N ARG A 350 -10.21 -1.22 -19.76
CA ARG A 350 -8.76 -1.05 -19.58
C ARG A 350 -8.41 0.43 -19.66
N LEU A 351 -7.45 0.84 -18.84
CA LEU A 351 -6.85 2.16 -18.90
C LEU A 351 -5.89 2.27 -20.09
N PRO A 352 -5.64 3.48 -20.62
CA PRO A 352 -4.57 3.70 -21.59
C PRO A 352 -3.23 3.24 -21.02
N ILE A 353 -2.38 2.68 -21.89
CA ILE A 353 -1.00 2.38 -21.50
C ILE A 353 -0.26 3.72 -21.36
N PRO A 354 0.33 4.04 -20.20
CA PRO A 354 1.07 5.27 -20.03
C PRO A 354 2.32 5.31 -20.92
N PRO A 355 2.90 6.50 -21.19
CA PRO A 355 4.16 6.59 -21.92
C PRO A 355 5.25 5.75 -21.25
N HIS A 356 5.86 4.86 -22.02
CA HIS A 356 6.88 3.92 -21.59
C HIS A 356 8.01 3.84 -22.63
N ALA A 357 9.23 3.62 -22.15
CA ALA A 357 10.43 3.48 -22.97
C ALA A 357 10.92 2.02 -22.99
N ILE A 358 10.61 1.23 -21.97
CA ILE A 358 10.94 -0.20 -21.94
C ILE A 358 9.83 -0.95 -22.67
N THR A 359 10.19 -1.63 -23.78
CA THR A 359 9.26 -2.53 -24.46
C THR A 359 9.04 -3.78 -23.61
N PRO A 360 7.79 -4.13 -23.25
CA PRO A 360 7.49 -5.39 -22.58
C PRO A 360 7.98 -6.56 -23.44
N GLY A 361 8.72 -7.48 -22.83
CA GLY A 361 9.30 -8.66 -23.49
C GLY A 361 8.35 -9.84 -23.63
#